data_AF-A0A8K0DDD2-F1
#
_entry.id   AF-A0A8K0DDD2-F1
#
_cell.length_a   1.000
_cell.length_b   1.000
_cell.length_c   1.000
_cell.angle_alpha   90.00
_cell.angle_beta   90.00
_cell.angle_gamma   90.00
#
_symmetry.space_group_name_H-M   'P 1'
#
loop_
_entity.id
_entity.type
_entity.pdbx_description
1 polymer ?
#
loop_
_entity_poly.entity_id
_entity_poly.type
_entity_poly.pdbx_seq_one_letter_code
_entity_poly.pdbx_strand_id
1 'polypeptide(L)'
;WENAQQNMRNLYLQSKAIMFYSVPHRGSSLADFTLPFLRRSVELLEVQRNCRFVLNLHEKFLEMLKDSSFQPEMFSFIETSLTFMSFIYLRIVALDSADPGVGSKWGVPLDHREICKPSSKSCFLYQELVQLIGKSVYNIK
;
A
#
# COMPACT_ATOMS: atom_id res chain seq x y z
N TRP A 1 -27.82 -6.26 -1.35
CA TRP A 1 -27.16 -4.95 -1.53
C TRP A 1 -27.00 -4.23 -0.21
N GLU A 2 -28.06 -3.99 0.57
CA GLU A 2 -27.99 -3.38 1.92
C GLU A 2 -27.10 -4.15 2.91
N ASN A 3 -27.21 -5.49 2.95
CA ASN A 3 -26.34 -6.32 3.80
C ASN A 3 -24.84 -6.19 3.47
N ALA A 4 -24.50 -5.97 2.19
CA ALA A 4 -23.10 -5.80 1.79
C ALA A 4 -22.54 -4.46 2.29
N GLN A 5 -23.35 -3.39 2.20
CA GLN A 5 -22.97 -2.07 2.71
C GLN A 5 -22.82 -2.07 4.24
N GLN A 6 -23.71 -2.76 4.96
CA GLN A 6 -23.61 -2.88 6.41
C GLN A 6 -22.37 -3.69 6.84
N ASN A 7 -22.07 -4.79 6.13
CA ASN A 7 -20.88 -5.59 6.40
C ASN A 7 -19.59 -4.81 6.13
N MET A 8 -19.53 -4.06 5.03
CA MET A 8 -18.42 -3.15 4.74
C MET A 8 -18.28 -2.07 5.82
N ARG A 9 -19.41 -1.54 6.32
CA ARG A 9 -19.43 -0.58 7.41
C ARG A 9 -18.82 -1.13 8.70
N ASN A 10 -19.23 -2.34 9.06
CA ASN A 10 -18.70 -3.02 10.24
C ASN A 10 -17.19 -3.29 10.08
N LEU A 11 -16.74 -3.73 8.90
CA LEU A 11 -15.33 -4.00 8.63
C LEU A 11 -14.46 -2.75 8.85
N TYR A 12 -14.85 -1.59 8.30
CA TYR A 12 -14.03 -0.38 8.46
C TYR A 12 -14.08 0.15 9.89
N LEU A 13 -15.25 0.19 10.55
CA LEU A 13 -15.36 0.68 11.93
C LEU A 13 -14.63 -0.20 12.95
N GLN A 14 -14.44 -1.49 12.63
CA GLN A 14 -13.68 -2.41 13.48
C GLN A 14 -12.19 -2.47 13.12
N SER A 15 -11.77 -1.87 12.01
CA SER A 15 -10.36 -1.83 11.61
C SER A 15 -9.57 -0.91 12.55
N LYS A 16 -8.60 -1.48 13.27
CA LYS A 16 -7.78 -0.75 14.26
C LYS A 16 -6.47 -0.22 13.70
N ALA A 17 -5.96 -0.87 12.65
CA ALA A 17 -4.71 -0.47 12.03
C ALA A 17 -4.67 -0.85 10.54
N ILE A 18 -3.84 -0.12 9.79
CA ILE A 18 -3.59 -0.33 8.37
C ILE A 18 -2.08 -0.24 8.12
N MET A 19 -1.53 -1.24 7.42
CA MET A 19 -0.13 -1.27 7.02
C MET A 19 -0.03 -1.42 5.51
N PHE A 20 0.55 -0.42 4.85
CA PHE A 20 0.80 -0.42 3.42
C PHE A 20 2.23 -0.86 3.12
N TYR A 21 2.38 -1.65 2.07
CA TYR A 21 3.66 -2.05 1.51
C TYR A 21 3.71 -1.56 0.07
N SER A 22 4.44 -0.47 -0.18
CA SER A 22 4.69 0.04 -1.53
C SER A 22 3.44 0.22 -2.37
N VAL A 23 2.34 0.72 -1.77
CA VAL A 23 1.06 0.86 -2.45
C VAL A 23 1.07 2.13 -3.32
N PRO A 24 0.76 2.04 -4.62
CA PRO A 24 0.73 3.20 -5.51
C PRO A 24 -0.56 4.03 -5.34
N HIS A 25 -0.64 4.84 -4.29
CA HIS A 25 -1.81 5.66 -3.95
C HIS A 25 -2.20 6.66 -5.04
N ARG A 26 -1.28 7.03 -5.94
CA ARG A 26 -1.51 7.91 -7.10
C ARG A 26 -1.20 7.21 -8.43
N GLY A 27 -1.21 5.87 -8.41
CA GLY A 27 -0.83 5.01 -9.53
C GLY A 27 0.68 4.88 -9.72
N SER A 28 1.10 4.02 -10.63
CA SER A 28 2.49 3.70 -10.91
C SER A 28 2.92 4.22 -12.28
N SER A 29 4.08 4.88 -12.33
CA SER A 29 4.76 5.25 -13.59
C SER A 29 5.24 4.03 -14.40
N LEU A 30 5.25 2.83 -13.81
CA LEU A 30 5.59 1.60 -14.52
C LEU A 30 4.57 1.28 -15.63
N ALA A 31 3.31 1.64 -15.42
CA ALA A 31 2.26 1.48 -16.42
C ALA A 31 2.47 2.34 -17.69
N ASP A 32 3.27 3.39 -17.56
CA ASP A 32 3.62 4.30 -18.66
C ASP A 32 4.83 3.80 -19.47
N PHE A 33 5.62 2.84 -18.95
CA PHE A 33 6.73 2.25 -19.67
C PHE A 33 6.23 1.30 -20.77
N THR A 34 6.31 1.73 -22.03
CA THR A 34 6.21 0.84 -23.20
C THR A 34 7.54 0.18 -23.49
N LEU A 35 7.82 -0.93 -22.83
CA LEU A 35 8.90 -1.82 -23.27
C LEU A 35 8.44 -2.58 -24.53
N PRO A 36 9.19 -2.52 -25.65
CA PRO A 36 8.85 -3.32 -26.82
C PRO A 36 8.85 -4.81 -26.44
N PHE A 37 7.91 -5.58 -26.99
CA PHE A 37 7.73 -7.02 -26.78
C PHE A 37 7.15 -7.47 -25.43
N LEU A 38 6.88 -6.57 -24.47
CA LEU A 38 6.16 -6.91 -23.24
C LEU A 38 4.69 -6.53 -23.36
N ARG A 39 3.79 -7.53 -23.34
CA ARG A 39 2.35 -7.28 -23.22
C ARG A 39 2.06 -6.70 -21.85
N ARG A 40 1.41 -5.53 -21.81
CA ARG A 40 0.86 -5.01 -20.56
C ARG A 40 -0.29 -5.91 -20.13
N SER A 41 -0.27 -6.34 -18.88
CA SER A 41 -1.40 -7.04 -18.29
C SER A 41 -2.51 -6.02 -17.97
N VAL A 42 -3.75 -6.49 -17.77
CA VAL A 42 -4.89 -5.62 -17.44
C VAL A 42 -4.64 -4.91 -16.10
N GLU A 43 -4.04 -5.63 -15.16
CA GLU A 43 -3.66 -5.15 -13.83
C GLU A 43 -2.64 -3.99 -13.93
N LEU A 44 -1.72 -4.05 -14.90
CA LEU A 44 -0.75 -2.98 -15.12
C LEU A 44 -1.41 -1.70 -15.65
N LEU A 45 -2.50 -1.83 -16.43
CA LEU A 45 -3.27 -0.69 -16.95
C LEU A 45 -4.17 -0.07 -15.87
N GLU A 46 -4.71 -0.89 -14.96
CA GLU A 46 -5.55 -0.43 -13.85
C GLU A 46 -4.78 0.40 -12.83
N VAL A 47 -3.47 0.18 -12.71
CA VAL A 47 -2.59 0.92 -11.80
C VAL A 47 -1.84 2.04 -12.53
N GLN A 48 -2.31 2.48 -13.70
CA GLN A 48 -1.66 3.56 -14.43
C GLN A 48 -1.56 4.85 -13.61
N ARG A 49 -0.39 5.51 -13.68
CA ARG A 49 -0.16 6.77 -12.99
C ARG A 49 -1.27 7.76 -13.30
N ASN A 50 -1.83 8.37 -12.26
CA ASN A 50 -2.91 9.34 -12.34
C ASN A 50 -4.19 8.83 -13.04
N CYS A 51 -4.42 7.51 -13.12
CA CYS A 51 -5.71 7.03 -13.60
C CYS A 51 -6.81 7.52 -12.64
N ARG A 52 -7.94 7.96 -13.21
CA ARG A 52 -9.04 8.56 -12.41
C ARG A 52 -9.56 7.61 -11.35
N PHE A 53 -9.51 6.31 -11.61
CA PHE A 53 -9.98 5.29 -10.67
C PHE A 53 -9.15 5.25 -9.39
N VAL A 54 -7.82 5.12 -9.48
CA VAL A 54 -6.93 5.06 -8.31
C VAL A 54 -6.95 6.37 -7.53
N LEU A 55 -6.95 7.51 -8.22
CA LEU A 55 -7.05 8.82 -7.57
C LEU A 55 -8.36 8.97 -6.80
N ASN A 56 -9.50 8.62 -7.41
CA ASN A 56 -10.80 8.68 -6.74
C ASN A 56 -10.88 7.72 -5.54
N LEU A 57 -10.27 6.53 -5.64
CA LEU A 57 -10.19 5.58 -4.54
C LEU A 57 -9.37 6.15 -3.37
N HIS A 58 -8.23 6.78 -3.67
CA HIS A 58 -7.39 7.41 -2.66
C HIS A 58 -8.07 8.61 -2.01
N GLU A 59 -8.74 9.47 -2.78
CA GLU A 59 -9.51 10.60 -2.27
C GLU A 59 -10.62 10.15 -1.31
N LYS A 60 -11.39 9.11 -1.70
CA LYS A 60 -12.41 8.52 -0.83
C LYS A 60 -11.82 7.93 0.45
N PHE A 61 -10.67 7.27 0.35
CA PHE A 61 -9.96 6.77 1.53
C PHE A 61 -9.58 7.92 2.49
N LEU A 62 -9.02 9.01 1.98
CA LEU A 62 -8.68 10.19 2.79
C LEU A 62 -9.93 10.87 3.38
N GLU A 63 -11.04 10.89 2.66
CA GLU A 63 -12.31 11.40 3.16
C GLU A 63 -12.83 10.54 4.33
N MET A 64 -12.75 9.22 4.22
CA MET A 64 -13.14 8.31 5.31
C MET A 64 -12.33 8.55 6.59
N LEU A 65 -11.05 8.87 6.48
CA LEU A 65 -10.19 9.16 7.63
C LEU A 65 -10.53 10.47 8.36
N LYS A 66 -11.38 11.33 7.78
CA LYS A 66 -11.89 12.53 8.46
C LYS A 66 -12.98 12.20 9.48
N ASP A 67 -13.58 11.02 9.41
CA ASP A 67 -14.56 10.55 10.39
C ASP A 67 -13.85 10.25 11.71
N SER A 68 -14.18 11.02 12.75
CA SER A 68 -13.63 10.83 14.10
C SER A 68 -13.88 9.44 14.70
N SER A 69 -14.90 8.71 14.21
CA SER A 69 -15.18 7.33 14.64
C SER A 69 -14.24 6.29 14.00
N PHE A 70 -13.46 6.69 13.00
CA PHE A 70 -12.53 5.84 12.26
C PHE A 70 -11.13 6.45 12.21
N GLN A 71 -10.30 6.10 13.20
CA GLN A 71 -8.92 6.58 13.32
C GLN A 71 -7.97 5.40 13.52
N PRO A 72 -7.74 4.57 12.47
CA PRO A 72 -6.81 3.46 12.58
C PRO A 72 -5.36 3.96 12.69
N GLU A 73 -4.52 3.20 13.37
CA GLU A 73 -3.07 3.42 13.32
C GLU A 73 -2.57 3.07 11.91
N MET A 74 -1.80 3.96 11.28
CA MET A 74 -1.39 3.82 9.88
C MET A 74 0.12 3.84 9.72
N PHE A 75 0.62 2.85 8.98
CA PHE A 75 2.02 2.71 8.62
C PHE A 75 2.18 2.43 7.13
N SER A 76 3.14 3.09 6.49
CA SER A 76 3.51 2.81 5.11
C SER A 76 5.00 2.49 4.98
N PHE A 77 5.30 1.30 4.47
CA PHE A 77 6.65 0.95 4.03
C PHE A 77 6.79 1.28 2.55
N ILE A 78 7.86 1.99 2.22
CA ILE A 78 8.13 2.49 0.87
C ILE A 78 9.42 1.85 0.37
N GLU A 79 9.39 1.22 -0.80
CA GLU A 79 10.58 0.66 -1.41
C GLU A 79 11.52 1.78 -1.85
N THR A 80 12.81 1.58 -1.63
CA THR A 80 13.84 2.56 -2.02
C THR A 80 14.82 2.02 -3.05
N SER A 81 14.84 0.70 -3.27
CA SER A 81 15.68 0.05 -4.28
C SER A 81 14.92 -0.16 -5.59
N LEU A 82 15.65 -0.09 -6.70
CA LEU A 82 15.11 -0.43 -8.01
C LEU A 82 14.87 -1.94 -8.10
N THR A 83 13.77 -2.33 -8.72
CA THR A 83 13.44 -3.73 -8.97
C THR A 83 14.03 -4.17 -10.30
N PHE A 84 14.78 -5.25 -10.30
CA PHE A 84 15.31 -5.84 -11.52
C PHE A 84 14.23 -6.65 -12.25
N MET A 85 13.85 -6.20 -13.45
CA MET A 85 12.84 -6.81 -14.30
C MET A 85 13.47 -7.21 -15.64
N SER A 86 13.71 -8.51 -15.83
CA SER A 86 14.35 -9.12 -17.01
C SER A 86 15.74 -8.57 -17.32
N PHE A 87 15.83 -7.37 -17.90
CA PHE A 87 17.08 -6.73 -18.33
C PHE A 87 17.19 -5.27 -17.87
N ILE A 88 16.22 -4.75 -17.11
CA ILE A 88 16.16 -3.34 -16.72
C ILE A 88 15.85 -3.19 -15.23
N TYR A 89 16.46 -2.18 -14.59
CA TYR A 89 16.15 -1.76 -13.23
C TYR A 89 15.08 -0.68 -13.26
N LEU A 90 13.95 -0.94 -12.61
CA LEU A 90 12.78 -0.05 -12.64
C LEU A 90 12.35 0.33 -11.24
N ARG A 91 11.89 1.56 -11.08
CA ARG A 91 11.15 1.98 -9.89
C ARG A 91 9.68 1.62 -10.10
N ILE A 92 9.21 0.60 -9.38
CA ILE A 92 7.86 0.08 -9.55
C ILE A 92 6.83 1.06 -8.99
N VAL A 93 7.02 1.59 -7.79
CA VAL A 93 6.20 2.68 -7.26
C VAL A 93 7.07 3.91 -7.00
N ALA A 94 6.61 5.05 -7.52
CA ALA A 94 7.27 6.32 -7.29
C ALA A 94 7.05 6.75 -5.82
N LEU A 95 8.06 7.39 -5.20
CA LEU A 95 8.01 7.74 -3.77
C LEU A 95 6.79 8.62 -3.42
N ASP A 96 6.44 9.54 -4.31
CA ASP A 96 5.29 10.44 -4.18
C ASP A 96 3.95 9.69 -4.28
N SER A 97 3.93 8.54 -4.94
CA SER A 97 2.76 7.67 -5.03
C SER A 97 2.69 6.68 -3.87
N ALA A 98 3.83 6.21 -3.36
CA ALA A 98 3.91 5.31 -2.21
C ALA A 98 3.56 5.97 -0.86
N ASP A 99 3.63 7.31 -0.80
CA ASP A 99 3.23 8.08 0.37
C ASP A 99 1.70 8.32 0.37
N PRO A 100 0.93 7.73 1.31
CA PRO A 100 -0.50 8.01 1.42
C PRO A 100 -0.80 9.45 1.90
N GLY A 101 0.17 10.20 2.40
CA GLY A 101 -0.03 11.53 2.97
C GLY A 101 -0.63 11.54 4.38
N VAL A 102 -0.78 10.37 5.00
CA VAL A 102 -1.34 10.17 6.35
C VAL A 102 -0.58 9.04 7.06
N GLY A 103 -0.56 9.07 8.40
CA GLY A 103 0.14 8.07 9.20
C GLY A 103 1.67 8.19 9.14
N SER A 104 2.35 7.16 9.66
CA SER A 104 3.81 7.07 9.66
C SER A 104 4.33 6.42 8.38
N LYS A 105 5.51 6.82 7.92
CA LYS A 105 6.14 6.25 6.72
C LYS A 105 7.62 5.95 6.92
N TRP A 106 8.08 4.87 6.30
CA TRP A 106 9.46 4.39 6.41
C TRP A 106 9.97 3.95 5.05
N GLY A 107 11.11 4.50 4.63
CA GLY A 107 11.85 4.00 3.48
C GLY A 107 12.59 2.71 3.83
N VAL A 108 12.42 1.68 3.02
CA VAL A 108 13.02 0.35 3.24
C VAL A 108 13.97 0.05 2.09
N PRO A 109 15.23 -0.37 2.34
CA PRO A 109 16.23 -0.66 1.32
C PRO A 109 16.00 -2.03 0.66
N LEU A 110 14.74 -2.29 0.28
CA LEU A 110 14.31 -3.45 -0.49
C LEU A 110 13.71 -2.96 -1.81
N ASP A 111 13.64 -3.87 -2.77
CA ASP A 111 12.90 -3.65 -4.01
C ASP A 111 11.43 -4.05 -3.85
N HIS A 112 10.63 -3.81 -4.88
CA HIS A 112 9.19 -4.05 -4.84
C HIS A 112 8.83 -5.54 -4.78
N ARG A 113 9.75 -6.44 -5.17
CA ARG A 113 9.52 -7.90 -5.11
C ARG A 113 9.73 -8.42 -3.70
N GLU A 114 10.65 -7.82 -2.95
CA GLU A 114 11.09 -8.34 -1.65
C GLU A 114 10.48 -7.58 -0.47
N ILE A 115 9.93 -6.37 -0.66
CA ILE A 115 9.40 -5.58 0.45
C ILE A 115 8.23 -6.24 1.19
N CYS A 116 7.45 -7.12 0.54
CA CYS A 116 6.37 -7.86 1.19
C CYS A 116 6.79 -9.27 1.67
N LYS A 117 8.08 -9.61 1.59
CA LYS A 117 8.62 -10.94 1.90
C LYS A 117 9.68 -10.84 3.00
N PRO A 118 9.28 -10.71 4.27
CA PRO A 118 10.24 -10.67 5.35
C PRO A 118 11.12 -11.93 5.34
N SER A 119 12.43 -11.75 5.33
CA SER A 119 13.41 -12.84 5.19
C SER A 119 13.43 -13.82 6.38
N SER A 120 12.95 -13.37 7.55
CA SER A 120 12.87 -14.15 8.78
C SER A 120 12.00 -13.45 9.81
N LYS A 121 11.73 -14.10 10.96
CA LYS A 121 11.01 -13.49 12.08
C LYS A 121 11.78 -12.36 12.78
N SER A 122 13.09 -12.27 12.57
CA SER A 122 13.91 -11.14 13.05
C SER A 122 13.98 -9.98 12.05
N CYS A 123 13.34 -10.12 10.87
CA CYS A 123 13.21 -9.02 9.93
C CYS A 123 12.35 -7.91 10.53
N PHE A 124 12.81 -6.66 10.41
CA PHE A 124 12.11 -5.47 10.91
C PHE A 124 10.65 -5.41 10.42
N LEU A 125 10.39 -5.65 9.13
CA LEU A 125 9.04 -5.64 8.57
C LEU A 125 8.11 -6.66 9.24
N TYR A 126 8.63 -7.84 9.56
CA TYR A 126 7.88 -8.86 10.28
C TYR A 126 7.60 -8.43 11.72
N GLN A 127 8.61 -7.89 12.40
CA GLN A 127 8.48 -7.44 13.78
C GLN A 127 7.45 -6.31 13.90
N GLU A 128 7.49 -5.31 13.02
CA GLU A 128 6.50 -4.23 12.97
C GLU A 128 5.09 -4.75 12.72
N LEU A 129 4.91 -5.70 11.77
CA LEU A 129 3.62 -6.31 11.51
C LEU A 129 3.08 -7.06 12.75
N VAL A 130 3.92 -7.88 13.39
CA VAL A 130 3.52 -8.64 14.59
C VAL A 130 3.20 -7.70 15.75
N GLN A 131 3.97 -6.63 15.94
CA GLN A 131 3.69 -5.61 16.94
C GLN A 131 2.35 -4.91 16.67
N LEU A 132 2.08 -4.55 15.41
CA LEU A 132 0.82 -3.91 15.01
C LEU A 132 -0.38 -4.81 15.28
N ILE A 133 -0.28 -6.10 14.93
CA ILE A 133 -1.31 -7.11 15.25
C ILE A 133 -1.46 -7.27 16.76
N GLY A 134 -0.33 -7.32 17.49
CA GLY A 134 -0.26 -7.39 18.95
C GLY A 134 -1.06 -6.28 19.63
N LYS A 135 -0.81 -5.04 19.23
CA LYS A 135 -1.52 -3.84 19.68
C LYS A 135 -2.99 -3.87 19.31
N SER A 136 -3.30 -4.23 18.06
CA SER A 136 -4.66 -4.16 17.50
C SER A 136 -5.61 -5.22 18.05
N VAL A 137 -5.11 -6.43 18.33
CA VAL A 137 -5.92 -7.58 18.77
C VAL A 137 -5.89 -7.74 20.29
N TYR A 138 -4.71 -7.57 20.89
CA TYR A 138 -4.48 -7.92 22.29
C TYR A 138 -4.30 -6.71 23.20
N ASN A 139 -4.34 -5.47 22.68
CA ASN A 139 -4.06 -4.23 23.42
C ASN A 139 -2.71 -4.27 24.17
N ILE A 140 -1.73 -5.00 23.63
CA ILE A 140 -0.37 -5.04 24.18
C ILE A 140 0.23 -3.65 23.97
N LYS A 141 0.57 -2.96 25.07
CA LYS A 141 1.18 -1.62 25.06
C LYS A 141 2.61 -1.67 24.55
#